data_AF-A0A969F7W3-F1
#
_entry.id   AF-A0A969F7W3-F1
#
_cell.length_a   1.000
_cell.length_b   1.000
_cell.length_c   1.000
_cell.angle_alpha   90.00
_cell.angle_beta   90.00
_cell.angle_gamma   90.00
#
_symmetry.space_group_name_H-M   'P 1'
#
loop_
_entity.id
_entity.type
_entity.pdbx_description
1 polymer ?
#
loop_
_entity_poly.entity_id
_entity_poly.type
_entity_poly.pdbx_seq_one_letter_code
_entity_poly.pdbx_strand_id
1 'polypeptide(L)'
;LPACDGVWGSANGRKYLEVRFNSGAPTLAVGGQTGEMQIRLHHTNWSAHNEADDYSFAPLLTTFTDAPKVTLYRNGQLVWGVEP
;
A
#
# COMPACT_ATOMS: atom_id res chain seq x y z
N LEU A 1 1.75 -2.21 17.86
CA LEU A 1 1.68 -1.37 16.63
C LEU A 1 0.22 -1.27 16.26
N PRO A 2 -0.30 -0.12 15.78
CA PRO A 2 -1.70 -0.04 15.36
C PRO A 2 -1.96 -1.18 14.38
N ALA A 3 -2.97 -2.00 14.65
CA ALA A 3 -3.31 -3.11 13.78
C ALA A 3 -3.71 -2.49 12.43
N CYS A 4 -2.86 -2.72 11.43
CA CYS A 4 -3.21 -2.49 10.05
C CYS A 4 -3.60 -3.84 9.47
N ASP A 5 -4.69 -3.85 8.71
CA ASP A 5 -5.15 -5.04 8.02
C ASP A 5 -4.88 -4.90 6.52
N GLY A 6 -4.47 -6.00 5.90
CA GLY A 6 -4.28 -6.11 4.46
C GLY A 6 -5.40 -6.91 3.81
N VAL A 7 -6.06 -6.36 2.81
CA VAL A 7 -7.14 -7.04 2.07
C VAL A 7 -6.85 -6.98 0.57
N TRP A 8 -6.99 -8.11 -0.11
CA TRP A 8 -6.90 -8.17 -1.57
C TRP A 8 -8.19 -7.66 -2.21
N GLY A 9 -8.07 -6.72 -3.14
CA GLY A 9 -9.18 -6.13 -3.89
C GLY A 9 -9.00 -6.23 -5.40
N SER A 10 -10.02 -5.77 -6.14
CA SER A 10 -9.93 -5.61 -7.59
C SER A 10 -10.75 -4.44 -8.10
N ALA A 11 -10.17 -3.66 -9.01
CA ALA A 11 -10.80 -2.53 -9.67
C ALA A 11 -10.29 -2.44 -11.11
N ASN A 12 -11.16 -2.08 -12.05
CA ASN A 12 -10.81 -1.90 -13.48
C ASN A 12 -10.02 -3.09 -14.09
N GLY A 13 -10.37 -4.31 -13.69
CA GLY A 13 -9.69 -5.53 -14.17
C GLY A 13 -8.31 -5.79 -13.55
N ARG A 14 -7.86 -4.99 -12.58
CA ARG A 14 -6.57 -5.12 -11.90
C ARG A 14 -6.76 -5.58 -10.46
N LYS A 15 -5.74 -6.22 -9.90
CA LYS A 15 -5.66 -6.61 -8.49
C LYS A 15 -4.84 -5.59 -7.72
N TYR A 16 -5.18 -5.40 -6.44
CA TYR A 16 -4.42 -4.56 -5.53
C TYR A 16 -4.45 -5.14 -4.12
N LEU A 17 -3.41 -4.87 -3.35
CA LEU A 17 -3.45 -4.99 -1.90
C LEU A 17 -3.88 -3.65 -1.33
N GLU A 18 -4.90 -3.68 -0.48
CA GLU A 18 -5.31 -2.52 0.30
C GLU A 18 -4.83 -2.68 1.74
N VAL A 19 -4.09 -1.69 2.24
CA VAL A 19 -3.69 -1.63 3.65
C VAL A 19 -4.51 -0.55 4.34
N ARG A 20 -5.19 -0.92 5.42
CA ARG A 20 -6.06 -0.02 6.19
C ARG A 20 -5.61 0.07 7.63
N PHE A 21 -5.74 1.25 8.22
CA PHE A 21 -5.63 1.44 9.66
C PHE A 21 -6.96 1.11 10.32
N ASN A 22 -6.93 0.29 11.36
CA ASN A 22 -8.14 -0.09 12.08
C ASN A 22 -8.68 1.09 12.92
N SER A 23 -9.95 1.04 13.32
CA SER A 23 -10.60 2.13 14.07
C SER A 23 -9.91 2.48 15.40
N GLY A 24 -9.12 1.56 15.97
CA GLY A 24 -8.29 1.80 17.15
C GLY A 24 -6.91 2.41 16.88
N ALA A 25 -6.57 2.72 15.62
CA ALA A 25 -5.30 3.35 15.29
C ALA A 25 -5.24 4.79 15.83
N PRO A 26 -4.07 5.26 16.33
CA PRO A 26 -3.91 6.64 16.75
C PRO A 26 -4.18 7.64 15.62
N THR A 27 -4.64 8.83 15.99
CA THR A 27 -4.75 9.94 15.03
C THR A 27 -3.36 10.44 14.64
N LEU A 28 -3.17 10.66 13.34
CA LEU A 28 -1.96 11.30 12.83
C LEU A 28 -2.03 12.82 13.07
N ALA A 29 -1.09 13.36 13.83
CA ALA A 29 -0.98 14.80 14.04
C ALA A 29 -0.65 15.53 12.72
N VAL A 30 -0.98 16.83 12.65
CA VAL A 30 -0.62 17.68 11.51
C VAL A 30 0.91 17.68 11.33
N GLY A 31 1.38 17.40 10.12
CA GLY A 31 2.81 17.25 9.82
C GLY A 31 3.47 16.00 10.40
N GLY A 32 2.70 15.13 11.08
CA GLY A 32 3.19 13.86 11.60
C GLY A 32 3.34 12.79 10.52
N GLN A 33 3.99 11.69 10.90
CA GLN A 33 4.14 10.49 10.08
C GLN A 33 3.76 9.22 10.85
N THR A 34 3.41 8.16 10.13
CA THR A 34 3.10 6.85 10.73
C THR A 34 4.34 6.12 11.26
N GLY A 35 5.54 6.59 10.92
CA GLY A 35 6.74 5.77 10.96
C GLY A 35 6.78 4.80 9.78
N GLU A 36 7.74 3.88 9.84
CA GLU A 36 7.88 2.79 8.88
C GLU A 36 6.71 1.80 8.98
N MET A 37 6.20 1.40 7.82
CA MET A 37 5.30 0.26 7.66
C MET A 37 5.96 -0.76 6.75
N GLN A 38 6.27 -1.94 7.29
CA GLN A 38 6.84 -3.04 6.52
C GLN A 38 5.73 -3.96 6.03
N ILE A 39 5.64 -4.14 4.71
CA ILE A 39 4.67 -5.01 4.06
C ILE A 39 5.44 -6.11 3.31
N ARG A 40 4.98 -7.36 3.45
CA ARG A 40 5.51 -8.50 2.70
C ARG A 40 4.36 -9.32 2.15
N LEU A 41 4.47 -9.69 0.87
CA LEU A 41 3.48 -10.47 0.14
C LEU A 41 4.15 -11.73 -0.40
N HIS A 42 3.40 -12.83 -0.42
CA HIS A 42 3.82 -14.07 -1.03
C HIS A 42 2.57 -14.83 -1.50
N HIS A 43 2.72 -15.62 -2.56
CA HIS A 43 1.70 -16.61 -2.91
C HIS A 43 1.57 -17.66 -1.79
N THR A 44 0.38 -18.20 -1.58
CA THR A 44 0.11 -19.23 -0.55
C THR A 44 0.98 -20.48 -0.70
N ASN A 45 1.40 -20.78 -1.94
CA ASN A 45 2.31 -21.88 -2.27
C ASN A 45 3.79 -21.47 -2.33
N TRP A 46 4.13 -20.24 -1.94
CA TRP A 46 5.50 -19.68 -1.98
C TRP A 46 6.17 -19.66 -3.35
N SER A 47 5.40 -19.77 -4.44
CA SER A 47 5.95 -19.56 -5.77
C SER A 47 6.44 -18.13 -5.94
N ALA A 48 7.47 -17.96 -6.77
CA ALA A 48 8.06 -16.66 -7.04
C ALA A 48 7.07 -15.71 -7.74
N HIS A 49 7.14 -14.44 -7.38
CA HIS A 49 6.44 -13.37 -8.10
C HIS A 49 7.20 -12.99 -9.37
N ASN A 50 6.47 -12.61 -10.42
CA ASN A 50 7.00 -11.81 -11.51
C ASN A 50 6.39 -10.41 -11.37
N GLU A 51 7.20 -9.45 -10.94
CA GLU A 51 6.73 -8.08 -10.64
C GLU A 51 6.96 -7.12 -11.83
N ALA A 52 7.38 -7.62 -12.99
CA ALA A 52 7.73 -6.80 -14.14
C ALA A 52 6.53 -6.00 -14.71
N ASP A 53 5.31 -6.50 -14.53
CA ASP A 53 4.06 -5.87 -14.93
C ASP A 53 3.22 -5.32 -13.75
N ASP A 54 3.76 -5.37 -12.54
CA ASP A 54 3.12 -4.79 -11.37
C ASP A 54 3.22 -3.26 -11.41
N TYR A 55 2.07 -2.59 -11.55
CA TYR A 55 2.00 -1.14 -11.74
C TYR A 55 2.77 -0.36 -10.65
N SER A 56 2.62 -0.77 -9.40
CA SER A 56 3.22 -0.10 -8.24
C SER A 56 4.65 -0.55 -7.93
N PHE A 57 5.20 -1.53 -8.66
CA PHE A 57 6.54 -2.05 -8.39
C PHE A 57 7.63 -1.07 -8.85
N ALA A 58 8.62 -0.85 -8.00
CA ALA A 58 9.72 0.07 -8.24
C ALA A 58 11.03 -0.48 -7.64
N PRO A 59 11.73 -1.40 -8.33
CA PRO A 59 12.81 -2.22 -7.74
C PRO A 59 14.05 -1.44 -7.33
N LEU A 60 14.22 -0.22 -7.84
CA LEU A 60 15.38 0.63 -7.52
C LEU A 60 15.15 1.50 -6.28
N LEU A 61 13.93 1.55 -5.74
CA LEU A 61 13.60 2.36 -4.57
C LEU A 61 13.85 1.53 -3.30
N THR A 62 14.97 1.78 -2.64
CA THR A 62 15.39 1.05 -1.42
C THR A 62 15.37 1.92 -0.16
N THR A 63 15.00 3.20 -0.30
CA THR A 63 14.83 4.16 0.78
C THR A 63 13.48 4.85 0.64
N PHE A 64 12.97 5.45 1.73
CA PHE A 64 11.72 6.20 1.68
C PHE A 64 11.81 7.35 0.67
N THR A 65 10.96 7.28 -0.35
CA THR A 65 10.83 8.26 -1.42
C THR A 65 9.37 8.32 -1.84
N ASP A 66 8.98 9.41 -2.50
CA ASP A 66 7.65 9.53 -3.08
C ASP A 66 7.43 8.44 -4.14
N ALA A 67 6.38 7.64 -3.94
CA ALA A 67 5.96 6.56 -4.83
C ALA A 67 4.59 6.90 -5.45
N PRO A 68 4.54 7.67 -6.55
CA PRO A 68 3.27 8.18 -7.10
C PRO A 68 2.34 7.09 -7.66
N LYS A 69 2.85 5.87 -7.86
CA LYS A 69 2.08 4.69 -8.29
C LYS A 69 1.50 3.86 -7.13
N VAL A 70 1.69 4.33 -5.90
CA VAL A 70 1.04 3.80 -4.69
C VAL A 70 0.04 4.85 -4.24
N THR A 71 -1.24 4.48 -4.21
CA THR A 71 -2.35 5.40 -3.95
C THR A 71 -2.73 5.43 -2.48
N LEU A 72 -3.07 6.61 -1.95
CA LEU A 72 -3.65 6.77 -0.61
C LEU A 72 -5.07 7.31 -0.71
N TYR A 73 -5.96 6.72 0.08
CA TYR A 73 -7.34 7.16 0.21
C TYR A 73 -7.65 7.60 1.62
N ARG A 74 -8.46 8.65 1.74
CA ARG A 74 -9.06 9.10 3.01
C ARG A 74 -10.57 9.17 2.83
N ASN A 75 -11.31 8.43 3.66
CA ASN A 75 -12.77 8.33 3.56
C ASN A 75 -13.24 7.93 2.14
N GLY A 76 -12.51 7.03 1.49
CA GLY A 76 -12.82 6.56 0.12
C GLY A 76 -12.44 7.53 -1.00
N GLN A 77 -11.89 8.71 -0.70
CA GLN A 77 -11.43 9.66 -1.71
C GLN A 77 -9.92 9.55 -1.90
N LEU A 78 -9.46 9.52 -3.16
CA LEU A 78 -8.04 9.55 -3.50
C LEU A 78 -7.43 10.88 -3.08
N VAL A 79 -6.36 10.84 -2.29
CA VAL A 79 -5.66 12.04 -1.79
C VAL A 79 -4.18 12.08 -2.15
N TRP A 80 -3.63 10.97 -2.68
CA TRP A 80 -2.25 10.88 -3.16
C TRP A 80 -2.10 9.78 -4.21
N GLY A 81 -1.17 10.00 -5.16
CA GLY A 81 -0.80 9.05 -6.19
C GLY A 81 -1.76 9.06 -7.40
N VAL A 82 -1.53 8.11 -8.31
CA VAL A 82 -2.28 7.95 -9.56
C VAL A 82 -2.70 6.48 -9.68
N GLU A 83 -3.98 6.24 -9.95
CA GLU A 83 -4.50 4.90 -10.21
C GLU A 83 -4.00 4.36 -11.58
N PRO A 84 -3.90 3.03 -11.75
CA PRO A 84 -3.49 2.40 -13.00
C PRO A 84 -4.44 2.50 -14.20
#